data_AF-A0A5J9SRS3-F1
#
_entry.id   AF-A0A5J9SRS3-F1
#
_cell.length_a   1.000
_cell.length_b   1.000
_cell.length_c   1.000
_cell.angle_alpha   90.00
_cell.angle_beta   90.00
_cell.angle_gamma   90.00
#
_symmetry.space_group_name_H-M   'P 1'
#
loop_
_entity.id
_entity.type
_entity.pdbx_description
1 polymer ?
#
loop_
_entity_poly.entity_id
_entity_poly.type
_entity_poly.pdbx_seq_one_letter_code
_entity_poly.pdbx_strand_id
1 'polypeptide(L)'
;IYSEMIGNVMTDARSTGKYYHFVRLMGRAASHITLECALQTHPNVALIGEEVAAKKQTLKNVTDYITDIVCKRAELGYNYGVILIPEGLIDFIPEVQKLIAELNEIWHMTLLMKQGLGKEQLMLERDPHGNVQVAKIETEKMLITMVETELEKRKAEGKYSAHFRGQSHFFGYEGRCGLPTNFDSSYCYALGYGSGALLQSGKTGLITSVGNLAAPVEEWTVGGTALTSLMDVERRHGKFKPVIKKAMVELDGAPFKKFASMRDEWALKNRYISPGPIQFSGPGSDDSNHTLMLELGAQA
;
A
#
# COMPACT_ATOMS: atom_id res chain seq x y z
N ILE A 1 -4.78 -8.64 -10.18
CA ILE A 1 -5.78 -7.56 -10.42
C ILE A 1 -5.11 -6.18 -10.39
N TYR A 2 -4.67 -5.64 -9.23
CA TYR A 2 -4.11 -4.28 -9.21
C TYR A 2 -2.89 -4.11 -10.12
N SER A 3 -1.94 -5.05 -10.11
CA SER A 3 -0.76 -5.00 -10.98
C SER A 3 -1.10 -5.03 -12.47
N GLU A 4 -2.13 -5.77 -12.87
CA GLU A 4 -2.65 -5.78 -14.25
C GLU A 4 -3.19 -4.40 -14.63
N MET A 5 -4.04 -3.81 -13.78
CA MET A 5 -4.60 -2.47 -14.01
C MET A 5 -3.50 -1.40 -14.07
N ILE A 6 -2.51 -1.47 -13.18
CA ILE A 6 -1.34 -0.59 -13.18
C ILE A 6 -0.53 -0.78 -14.46
N GLY A 7 -0.29 -2.01 -14.90
CA GLY A 7 0.42 -2.33 -16.15
C GLY A 7 -0.29 -1.75 -17.38
N ASN A 8 -1.62 -1.82 -17.42
CA ASN A 8 -2.43 -1.18 -18.46
C ASN A 8 -2.28 0.35 -18.44
N VAL A 9 -2.33 0.97 -17.25
CA VAL A 9 -2.08 2.41 -17.07
C VAL A 9 -0.67 2.80 -17.53
N MET A 10 0.34 2.00 -17.21
CA MET A 10 1.72 2.23 -17.66
C MET A 10 1.86 2.17 -19.18
N THR A 11 1.17 1.22 -19.81
CA THR A 11 1.14 1.09 -21.27
C THR A 11 0.46 2.29 -21.93
N ASP A 12 -0.64 2.78 -21.36
CA ASP A 12 -1.32 4.01 -21.81
C ASP A 12 -0.44 5.26 -21.64
N ALA A 13 0.20 5.41 -20.46
CA ALA A 13 1.09 6.53 -20.17
C ALA A 13 2.26 6.59 -21.17
N ARG A 14 2.85 5.42 -21.51
CA ARG A 14 3.90 5.32 -22.52
C ARG A 14 3.40 5.64 -23.93
N SER A 15 2.17 5.26 -24.26
CA SER A 15 1.59 5.47 -25.59
C SER A 15 1.20 6.92 -25.84
N THR A 16 0.63 7.59 -24.84
CA THR A 16 0.22 9.00 -24.95
C THR A 16 1.37 9.97 -24.72
N GLY A 17 2.31 9.62 -23.83
CA GLY A 17 3.51 10.40 -23.52
C GLY A 17 3.26 11.71 -22.76
N LYS A 18 2.08 11.87 -22.12
CA LYS A 18 1.59 13.19 -21.65
C LYS A 18 1.15 13.25 -20.18
N TYR A 19 0.94 12.12 -19.52
CA TYR A 19 0.28 12.07 -18.21
C TYR A 19 1.17 11.43 -17.15
N TYR A 20 1.12 12.00 -15.94
CA TYR A 20 1.62 11.35 -14.73
C TYR A 20 0.43 10.76 -13.97
N HIS A 21 0.40 9.43 -13.87
CA HIS A 21 -0.67 8.71 -13.19
C HIS A 21 -0.30 8.47 -11.72
N PHE A 22 -1.11 8.99 -10.81
CA PHE A 22 -0.98 8.80 -9.37
C PHE A 22 -2.01 7.74 -8.96
N VAL A 23 -1.52 6.53 -8.69
CA VAL A 23 -2.35 5.37 -8.38
C VAL A 23 -2.32 5.14 -6.87
N ARG A 24 -3.40 5.48 -6.20
CA ARG A 24 -3.60 5.11 -4.80
C ARG A 24 -4.05 3.65 -4.73
N LEU A 25 -3.36 2.89 -3.88
CA LEU A 25 -3.63 1.48 -3.65
C LEU A 25 -4.16 1.29 -2.24
N MET A 26 -5.22 0.49 -2.13
CA MET A 26 -5.73 0.11 -0.82
C MET A 26 -4.64 -0.56 0.01
N GLY A 27 -4.60 -0.22 1.29
CA GLY A 27 -3.54 -0.69 2.19
C GLY A 27 -3.41 0.26 3.38
N ARG A 28 -4.45 0.29 4.23
CA ARG A 28 -4.56 1.31 5.29
C ARG A 28 -3.36 1.30 6.25
N ALA A 29 -2.95 0.11 6.69
CA ALA A 29 -2.01 0.02 7.80
C ALA A 29 -0.57 -0.25 7.36
N ALA A 30 -0.34 -0.83 6.18
CA ALA A 30 0.97 -1.28 5.74
C ALA A 30 1.06 -1.20 4.21
N SER A 31 2.28 -1.07 3.68
CA SER A 31 2.51 -0.87 2.25
C SER A 31 2.73 -2.16 1.45
N HIS A 32 2.37 -3.33 1.99
CA HIS A 32 2.57 -4.64 1.34
C HIS A 32 2.02 -4.70 -0.09
N ILE A 33 0.78 -4.22 -0.29
CA ILE A 33 0.13 -4.20 -1.61
C ILE A 33 0.90 -3.28 -2.57
N THR A 34 1.30 -2.10 -2.11
CA THR A 34 2.08 -1.15 -2.93
C THR A 34 3.44 -1.72 -3.32
N LEU A 35 4.13 -2.38 -2.37
CA LEU A 35 5.42 -3.02 -2.62
C LEU A 35 5.30 -4.15 -3.64
N GLU A 36 4.30 -5.02 -3.48
CA GLU A 36 4.04 -6.12 -4.42
C GLU A 36 3.74 -5.59 -5.83
N CYS A 37 2.83 -4.61 -5.93
CA CYS A 37 2.51 -3.98 -7.22
C CYS A 37 3.75 -3.33 -7.85
N ALA A 38 4.62 -2.71 -7.04
CA ALA A 38 5.86 -2.12 -7.53
C ALA A 38 6.83 -3.17 -8.08
N LEU A 39 6.99 -4.30 -7.39
CA LEU A 39 7.81 -5.43 -7.83
C LEU A 39 7.29 -6.06 -9.12
N GLN A 40 5.97 -6.12 -9.32
CA GLN A 40 5.38 -6.71 -10.53
C GLN A 40 5.34 -5.76 -11.74
N THR A 41 5.32 -4.44 -11.53
CA THR A 41 5.03 -3.48 -12.62
C THR A 41 6.15 -2.47 -12.90
N HIS A 42 7.11 -2.31 -11.98
CA HIS A 42 8.25 -1.38 -12.10
C HIS A 42 7.85 0.09 -12.35
N PRO A 43 7.05 0.71 -11.44
CA PRO A 43 6.66 2.10 -11.56
C PRO A 43 7.86 3.04 -11.42
N ASN A 44 7.73 4.28 -11.91
CA ASN A 44 8.79 5.26 -11.72
C ASN A 44 8.92 5.67 -10.26
N VAL A 45 7.80 5.70 -9.54
CA VAL A 45 7.80 5.97 -8.11
C VAL A 45 6.85 4.98 -7.44
N ALA A 46 7.29 4.40 -6.32
CA ALA A 46 6.41 3.75 -5.37
C ALA A 46 6.79 4.25 -3.98
N LEU A 47 5.81 4.78 -3.24
CA LEU A 47 6.01 5.24 -1.87
C LEU A 47 5.77 4.08 -0.91
N ILE A 48 6.69 3.88 0.04
CA ILE A 48 6.56 2.89 1.11
C ILE A 48 6.40 3.64 2.43
N GLY A 49 5.21 3.56 3.04
CA GLY A 49 4.89 4.30 4.26
C GLY A 49 5.85 4.01 5.40
N GLU A 50 6.26 2.76 5.56
CA GLU A 50 7.24 2.33 6.56
C GLU A 50 8.60 3.02 6.38
N GLU A 51 9.04 3.23 5.13
CA GLU A 51 10.28 3.96 4.83
C GLU A 51 10.13 5.46 5.12
N VAL A 52 8.97 6.04 4.79
CA VAL A 52 8.61 7.45 5.06
C VAL A 52 8.67 7.73 6.57
N ALA A 53 8.07 6.85 7.37
CA ALA A 53 8.10 6.94 8.82
C ALA A 53 9.51 6.75 9.39
N ALA A 54 10.26 5.74 8.93
CA ALA A 54 11.62 5.46 9.39
C ALA A 54 12.57 6.64 9.11
N LYS A 55 12.42 7.30 7.96
CA LYS A 55 13.20 8.48 7.57
C LYS A 55 12.65 9.79 8.13
N LYS A 56 11.54 9.77 8.86
CA LYS A 56 10.83 10.95 9.38
C LYS A 56 10.57 12.01 8.29
N GLN A 57 10.19 11.55 7.11
CA GLN A 57 9.92 12.45 5.99
C GLN A 57 8.67 13.30 6.26
N THR A 58 8.74 14.56 5.85
CA THR A 58 7.58 15.46 5.79
C THR A 58 6.84 15.26 4.47
N LEU A 59 5.60 15.76 4.39
CA LEU A 59 4.83 15.79 3.17
C LEU A 59 5.57 16.58 2.08
N LYS A 60 6.26 17.67 2.46
CA LYS A 60 7.14 18.40 1.54
C LYS A 60 8.26 17.53 1.00
N ASN A 61 8.92 16.71 1.83
CA ASN A 61 9.99 15.82 1.33
C ASN A 61 9.47 14.80 0.32
N VAL A 62 8.26 14.27 0.54
CA VAL A 62 7.62 13.35 -0.40
C VAL A 62 7.29 14.06 -1.72
N THR A 63 6.71 15.26 -1.65
CA THR A 63 6.45 16.10 -2.83
C THR A 63 7.72 16.46 -3.59
N ASP A 64 8.76 16.92 -2.89
CA ASP A 64 10.06 17.26 -3.48
C ASP A 64 10.66 16.05 -4.20
N TYR A 65 10.62 14.87 -3.58
CA TYR A 65 11.12 13.62 -4.17
C TYR A 65 10.42 13.27 -5.48
N ILE A 66 9.08 13.33 -5.52
CA ILE A 66 8.32 13.10 -6.76
C ILE A 66 8.69 14.17 -7.79
N THR A 67 8.75 15.42 -7.38
CA THR A 67 9.02 16.56 -8.26
C THR A 67 10.41 16.49 -8.88
N ASP A 68 11.42 16.10 -8.11
CA ASP A 68 12.79 15.89 -8.59
C ASP A 68 12.86 14.80 -9.67
N ILE A 69 12.11 13.71 -9.50
CA ILE A 69 12.02 12.65 -10.51
C ILE A 69 11.31 13.17 -11.76
N VAL A 70 10.20 13.90 -11.62
CA VAL A 70 9.49 14.50 -12.76
C VAL A 70 10.40 15.45 -13.55
N CYS A 71 11.17 16.31 -12.87
CA CYS A 71 12.13 17.22 -13.51
C CYS A 71 13.22 16.44 -14.27
N LYS A 72 13.88 15.46 -13.62
CA LYS A 72 14.92 14.63 -14.25
C LYS A 72 14.39 13.86 -15.45
N ARG A 73 13.17 13.34 -15.36
CA ARG A 73 12.52 12.65 -16.49
C ARG A 73 12.19 13.61 -17.63
N ALA A 74 11.77 14.83 -17.34
CA ALA A 74 11.52 15.85 -18.35
C ALA A 74 12.82 16.24 -19.11
N GLU A 75 13.97 16.30 -18.43
CA GLU A 75 15.28 16.50 -19.06
C GLU A 75 15.63 15.36 -20.04
N LEU A 76 15.17 14.14 -19.75
CA LEU A 76 15.30 12.97 -20.63
C LEU A 76 14.22 12.91 -21.73
N GLY A 77 13.33 13.91 -21.81
CA GLY A 77 12.23 13.96 -22.77
C GLY A 77 10.99 13.15 -22.36
N TYR A 78 10.94 12.62 -21.13
CA TYR A 78 9.80 11.87 -20.61
C TYR A 78 8.88 12.76 -19.77
N ASN A 79 7.75 13.17 -20.37
CA ASN A 79 6.72 13.99 -19.71
C ASN A 79 5.54 13.14 -19.20
N TYR A 80 5.80 11.89 -18.86
CA TYR A 80 4.83 10.93 -18.35
C TYR A 80 5.48 10.01 -17.31
N GLY A 81 4.64 9.38 -16.49
CA GLY A 81 5.10 8.40 -15.52
C GLY A 81 3.96 7.82 -14.68
N VAL A 82 4.29 6.84 -13.86
CA VAL A 82 3.35 6.20 -12.92
C VAL A 82 3.94 6.21 -11.52
N ILE A 83 3.12 6.65 -10.56
CA ILE A 83 3.45 6.84 -9.15
C ILE A 83 2.46 6.02 -8.32
N LEU A 84 2.95 5.04 -7.55
CA LEU A 84 2.14 4.23 -6.64
C LEU A 84 2.16 4.80 -5.22
N ILE A 85 0.99 4.90 -4.61
CA ILE A 85 0.78 5.55 -3.31
C ILE A 85 -0.01 4.60 -2.42
N PRO A 86 0.50 4.20 -1.24
CA PRO A 86 -0.31 3.46 -0.29
C PRO A 86 -1.38 4.38 0.29
N GLU A 87 -2.62 3.92 0.37
CA GLU A 87 -3.74 4.68 0.93
C GLU A 87 -3.45 5.21 2.34
N GLY A 88 -2.74 4.43 3.15
CA GLY A 88 -2.33 4.81 4.50
C GLY A 88 -1.17 5.79 4.58
N LEU A 89 -0.59 6.30 3.47
CA LEU A 89 0.65 7.09 3.48
C LEU A 89 0.65 8.21 4.51
N ILE A 90 -0.46 8.93 4.64
CA ILE A 90 -0.59 10.07 5.55
C ILE A 90 -0.40 9.66 7.01
N ASP A 91 -0.83 8.45 7.39
CA ASP A 91 -0.64 7.90 8.74
C ASP A 91 0.84 7.64 9.05
N PHE A 92 1.74 7.62 8.07
CA PHE A 92 3.18 7.43 8.27
C PHE A 92 3.96 8.73 8.35
N ILE A 93 3.34 9.89 8.08
CA ILE A 93 4.01 11.19 8.11
C ILE A 93 3.92 11.75 9.54
N PRO A 94 5.05 11.94 10.26
CA PRO A 94 5.02 12.32 11.67
C PRO A 94 4.30 13.65 11.97
N GLU A 95 4.43 14.63 11.07
CA GLU A 95 3.76 15.92 11.23
C GLU A 95 2.23 15.80 11.16
N VAL A 96 1.73 14.90 10.31
CA VAL A 96 0.28 14.66 10.19
C VAL A 96 -0.22 13.83 11.35
N GLN A 97 0.55 12.85 11.83
CA GLN A 97 0.21 12.13 13.06
C GLN A 97 0.06 13.08 14.25
N LYS A 98 0.97 14.05 14.40
CA LYS A 98 0.90 15.07 15.46
C LYS A 98 -0.35 15.93 15.32
N LEU A 99 -0.64 16.40 14.10
CA LEU A 99 -1.84 17.17 13.80
C LEU A 99 -3.12 16.37 14.13
N ILE A 100 -3.19 15.10 13.72
CA ILE A 100 -4.32 14.21 14.03
C ILE A 100 -4.46 14.01 15.54
N ALA A 101 -3.36 13.84 16.27
CA ALA A 101 -3.37 13.72 17.73
C ALA A 101 -3.89 14.99 18.41
N GLU A 102 -3.43 16.17 17.99
CA GLU A 102 -3.91 17.47 18.49
C GLU A 102 -5.40 17.67 18.19
N LEU A 103 -5.86 17.34 16.97
CA LEU A 103 -7.29 17.36 16.64
C LEU A 103 -8.10 16.37 17.50
N ASN A 104 -7.54 15.20 17.83
CA ASN A 104 -8.21 14.24 18.70
C ASN A 104 -8.38 14.80 20.12
N GLU A 105 -7.37 15.47 20.68
CA GLU A 105 -7.47 16.10 22.00
C GLU A 105 -8.50 17.23 22.02
N ILE A 106 -8.48 18.12 21.02
CA ILE A 106 -9.47 19.20 20.88
C ILE A 106 -10.88 18.62 20.76
N TRP A 107 -11.06 17.53 20.01
CA TRP A 107 -12.34 16.85 19.89
C TRP A 107 -12.82 16.29 21.22
N HIS A 108 -11.97 15.58 21.97
CA HIS A 108 -12.33 15.05 23.29
C HIS A 108 -12.76 16.17 24.25
N MET A 109 -12.04 17.29 24.24
CA MET A 109 -12.42 18.49 25.01
C MET A 109 -13.76 19.08 24.55
N THR A 110 -13.98 19.18 23.24
CA THR A 110 -15.23 19.72 22.68
C THR A 110 -16.43 18.82 22.98
N LEU A 111 -16.25 17.49 22.96
CA LEU A 111 -17.29 16.52 23.28
C LEU A 111 -17.65 16.53 24.78
N LEU A 112 -16.66 16.81 25.65
CA LEU A 112 -16.89 17.06 27.08
C LEU A 112 -17.58 18.40 27.33
N MET A 113 -17.39 19.40 26.45
CA MET A 113 -17.92 20.76 26.60
C MET A 113 -19.32 20.97 26.00
N LYS A 114 -19.85 20.09 25.14
CA LYS A 114 -21.12 20.37 24.42
C LYS A 114 -22.11 19.19 24.38
N GLN A 115 -23.16 19.33 25.19
CA GLN A 115 -24.49 18.73 24.97
C GLN A 115 -25.36 19.52 23.96
N GLY A 116 -24.82 20.41 23.10
CA GLY A 116 -25.73 21.33 22.38
C GLY A 116 -25.29 22.17 21.19
N LEU A 117 -24.24 21.85 20.43
CA LEU A 117 -24.01 22.60 19.16
C LEU A 117 -23.61 21.70 17.98
N GLY A 118 -24.12 22.11 16.82
CA GLY A 118 -24.19 21.42 15.53
C GLY A 118 -22.94 20.64 15.11
N LYS A 119 -23.22 19.45 14.60
CA LYS A 119 -22.30 18.38 14.23
C LYS A 119 -21.41 18.69 13.00
N GLU A 120 -21.59 19.78 12.26
CA GLU A 120 -21.30 19.73 10.82
C GLU A 120 -19.99 20.36 10.32
N GLN A 121 -19.18 21.02 11.15
CA GLN A 121 -18.02 21.79 10.64
C GLN A 121 -16.62 21.18 10.88
N LEU A 122 -16.50 20.04 11.55
CA LEU A 122 -15.20 19.37 11.79
C LEU A 122 -15.24 17.83 11.67
N MET A 123 -16.21 17.28 10.95
CA MET A 123 -16.45 15.84 10.87
C MET A 123 -15.50 15.14 9.89
N LEU A 124 -14.29 14.83 10.34
CA LEU A 124 -13.62 13.63 9.85
C LEU A 124 -14.38 12.43 10.43
N GLU A 125 -15.06 11.66 9.57
CA GLU A 125 -15.68 10.42 10.01
C GLU A 125 -14.62 9.53 10.67
N ARG A 126 -14.98 8.93 11.80
CA ARG A 126 -14.11 8.02 12.55
C ARG A 126 -14.58 6.58 12.38
N ASP A 127 -13.66 5.63 12.47
CA ASP A 127 -14.01 4.20 12.51
C ASP A 127 -14.57 3.81 13.90
N PRO A 128 -15.16 2.59 14.07
CA PRO A 128 -15.65 2.12 15.37
C PRO A 128 -14.58 2.03 16.48
N HIS A 129 -13.30 2.19 16.13
CA HIS A 129 -12.19 2.20 17.07
C HIS A 129 -11.72 3.62 17.44
N GLY A 130 -12.34 4.67 16.87
CA GLY A 130 -12.08 6.07 17.16
C GLY A 130 -10.99 6.73 16.31
N ASN A 131 -10.45 6.02 15.31
CA ASN A 131 -9.43 6.58 14.42
C ASN A 131 -10.09 7.43 13.34
N VAL A 132 -9.44 8.54 12.95
CA VAL A 132 -9.80 9.30 11.75
C VAL A 132 -9.82 8.36 10.54
N GLN A 133 -10.86 8.42 9.71
CA GLN A 133 -10.92 7.66 8.47
C GLN A 133 -10.01 8.31 7.41
N VAL A 134 -8.71 8.09 7.55
CA VAL A 134 -7.68 8.53 6.59
C VAL A 134 -7.89 7.92 5.20
N ALA A 135 -8.56 6.76 5.12
CA ALA A 135 -9.03 6.14 3.88
C ALA A 135 -9.89 7.05 2.97
N LYS A 136 -10.57 8.05 3.56
CA LYS A 136 -11.36 9.03 2.81
C LYS A 136 -10.55 10.21 2.28
N ILE A 137 -9.29 10.35 2.72
CA ILE A 137 -8.41 11.39 2.21
C ILE A 137 -7.88 10.94 0.85
N GLU A 138 -8.22 11.71 -0.18
CA GLU A 138 -7.76 11.51 -1.56
C GLU A 138 -6.28 11.95 -1.68
N THR A 139 -5.40 11.16 -1.05
CA THR A 139 -3.96 11.43 -0.90
C THR A 139 -3.28 11.64 -2.26
N GLU A 140 -3.70 10.90 -3.28
CA GLU A 140 -3.24 11.04 -4.66
C GLU A 140 -3.54 12.42 -5.25
N LYS A 141 -4.75 12.95 -5.01
CA LYS A 141 -5.13 14.28 -5.52
C LYS A 141 -4.40 15.38 -4.78
N MET A 142 -4.27 15.24 -3.45
CA MET A 142 -3.47 16.15 -2.64
C MET A 142 -2.02 16.22 -3.16
N LEU A 143 -1.38 15.07 -3.39
CA LEU A 143 -0.02 15.01 -3.92
C LEU A 143 0.08 15.59 -5.34
N ILE A 144 -0.92 15.38 -6.21
CA ILE A 144 -0.96 16.03 -7.54
C ILE A 144 -0.90 17.54 -7.39
N THR A 145 -1.77 18.15 -6.59
CA THR A 145 -1.82 19.61 -6.39
C THR A 145 -0.51 20.16 -5.80
N MET A 146 0.10 19.43 -4.86
CA MET A 146 1.37 19.83 -4.26
C MET A 146 2.53 19.78 -5.27
N VAL A 147 2.59 18.73 -6.10
CA VAL A 147 3.59 18.59 -7.17
C VAL A 147 3.37 19.66 -8.24
N GLU A 148 2.13 19.95 -8.62
CA GLU A 148 1.80 21.04 -9.56
C GLU A 148 2.31 22.38 -9.05
N THR A 149 2.01 22.73 -7.79
CA THR A 149 2.44 23.98 -7.17
C THR A 149 3.97 24.10 -7.12
N GLU A 150 4.67 23.04 -6.75
CA GLU A 150 6.13 23.04 -6.69
C GLU A 150 6.76 23.10 -8.10
N LEU A 151 6.17 22.44 -9.11
CA LEU A 151 6.61 22.52 -10.50
C LEU A 151 6.38 23.91 -11.11
N GLU A 152 5.28 24.58 -10.79
CA GLU A 152 5.03 25.96 -11.20
C GLU A 152 6.07 26.92 -10.64
N LYS A 153 6.42 26.76 -9.36
CA LYS A 153 7.52 27.51 -8.75
C LYS A 153 8.84 27.25 -9.46
N ARG A 154 9.19 25.99 -9.70
CA ARG A 154 10.42 25.62 -10.43
C ARG A 154 10.42 26.13 -11.87
N LYS A 155 9.25 26.22 -12.51
CA LYS A 155 9.08 26.82 -13.84
C LYS A 155 9.35 28.33 -13.82
N ALA A 156 8.86 29.05 -12.80
CA ALA A 156 9.17 30.46 -12.61
C ALA A 156 10.68 30.70 -12.36
N GLU A 157 11.36 29.74 -11.71
CA GLU A 157 12.82 29.74 -11.52
C GLU A 157 13.62 29.28 -12.75
N GLY A 158 12.97 28.87 -13.85
CA GLY A 158 13.62 28.36 -15.06
C GLY A 158 14.21 26.94 -14.93
N LYS A 159 13.90 26.21 -13.85
CA LYS A 159 14.38 24.84 -13.57
C LYS A 159 13.46 23.74 -14.11
N TYR A 160 12.30 24.11 -14.68
CA TYR A 160 11.36 23.18 -15.28
C TYR A 160 10.69 23.81 -16.50
N SER A 161 10.79 23.18 -17.67
CA SER A 161 10.28 23.71 -18.93
C SER A 161 9.12 22.92 -19.52
N ALA A 162 8.87 21.71 -19.01
CA ALA A 162 7.83 20.83 -19.52
C ALA A 162 6.44 21.17 -18.95
N HIS A 163 5.43 20.43 -19.41
CA HIS A 163 4.08 20.52 -18.92
C HIS A 163 3.74 19.27 -18.12
N PHE A 164 3.22 19.47 -16.92
CA PHE A 164 2.76 18.38 -16.05
C PHE A 164 1.23 18.28 -16.11
N ARG A 165 0.74 17.04 -16.16
CA ARG A 165 -0.69 16.71 -16.04
C ARG A 165 -0.85 15.49 -15.15
N GLY A 166 -1.31 15.70 -13.93
CA GLY A 166 -1.62 14.62 -13.00
C GLY A 166 -2.96 13.96 -13.32
N GLN A 167 -3.03 12.64 -13.25
CA GLN A 167 -4.27 11.89 -13.25
C GLN A 167 -4.35 10.99 -12.02
N SER A 168 -5.42 11.11 -11.25
CA SER A 168 -5.66 10.28 -10.06
C SER A 168 -6.37 8.98 -10.42
N HIS A 169 -5.92 7.88 -9.83
CA HIS A 169 -6.57 6.57 -9.85
C HIS A 169 -6.64 6.04 -8.42
N PHE A 170 -7.70 5.32 -8.08
CA PHE A 170 -7.80 4.62 -6.81
C PHE A 170 -8.26 3.19 -7.06
N PHE A 171 -7.37 2.23 -6.77
CA PHE A 171 -7.66 0.80 -6.91
C PHE A 171 -7.80 0.16 -5.53
N GLY A 172 -8.95 -0.46 -5.28
CA GLY A 172 -9.25 -1.07 -4.00
C GLY A 172 -10.49 -1.97 -4.03
N TYR A 173 -11.69 -1.40 -4.13
CA TYR A 173 -12.93 -2.17 -3.98
C TYR A 173 -13.08 -3.27 -5.04
N GLU A 174 -12.66 -2.99 -6.27
CA GLU A 174 -12.68 -3.90 -7.41
C GLU A 174 -11.80 -5.15 -7.21
N GLY A 175 -10.77 -5.07 -6.36
CA GLY A 175 -9.87 -6.19 -6.10
C GLY A 175 -10.35 -7.14 -5.00
N ARG A 176 -11.37 -6.76 -4.21
CA ARG A 176 -11.79 -7.56 -3.03
C ARG A 176 -12.79 -8.67 -3.33
N CYS A 177 -13.51 -8.54 -4.44
CA CYS A 177 -14.59 -9.46 -4.83
C CYS A 177 -14.32 -10.12 -6.19
N GLY A 178 -13.07 -10.11 -6.65
CA GLY A 178 -12.64 -10.85 -7.83
C GLY A 178 -12.62 -12.35 -7.58
N LEU A 179 -12.51 -13.14 -8.65
CA LEU A 179 -12.26 -14.57 -8.54
C LEU A 179 -10.88 -14.80 -7.88
N PRO A 180 -10.77 -15.68 -6.87
CA PRO A 180 -9.49 -15.97 -6.23
C PRO A 180 -8.55 -16.68 -7.20
N THR A 181 -7.25 -16.44 -7.09
CA THR A 181 -6.22 -17.19 -7.84
C THR A 181 -6.26 -18.68 -7.51
N ASN A 182 -5.58 -19.53 -8.29
CA ASN A 182 -5.42 -20.95 -7.92
C ASN A 182 -4.73 -21.10 -6.56
N PHE A 183 -3.74 -20.24 -6.27
CA PHE A 183 -3.08 -20.16 -4.98
C PHE A 183 -4.07 -19.85 -3.86
N ASP A 184 -4.84 -18.76 -3.95
CA ASP A 184 -5.80 -18.37 -2.91
C ASP A 184 -6.92 -19.40 -2.76
N SER A 185 -7.37 -20.02 -3.86
CA SER A 185 -8.39 -21.06 -3.85
C SER A 185 -7.92 -22.28 -3.04
N SER A 186 -6.70 -22.76 -3.33
CA SER A 186 -6.09 -23.89 -2.62
C SER A 186 -5.79 -23.54 -1.16
N TYR A 187 -5.24 -22.35 -0.91
CA TYR A 187 -4.88 -21.87 0.42
C TYR A 187 -6.11 -21.72 1.33
N CYS A 188 -7.17 -21.07 0.83
CA CYS A 188 -8.41 -20.92 1.58
C CYS A 188 -9.11 -22.26 1.82
N TYR A 189 -9.06 -23.18 0.84
CA TYR A 189 -9.61 -24.53 1.01
C TYR A 189 -8.85 -25.29 2.12
N ALA A 190 -7.53 -25.28 2.09
CA ALA A 190 -6.67 -25.90 3.10
C ALA A 190 -6.92 -25.32 4.50
N LEU A 191 -7.06 -23.99 4.62
CA LEU A 191 -7.42 -23.33 5.87
C LEU A 191 -8.79 -23.78 6.42
N GLY A 192 -9.80 -23.87 5.57
CA GLY A 192 -11.13 -24.36 5.95
C GLY A 192 -11.09 -25.81 6.42
N TYR A 193 -10.44 -26.67 5.65
CA TYR A 193 -10.30 -28.09 5.96
C TYR A 193 -9.51 -28.31 7.26
N GLY A 194 -8.38 -27.61 7.43
CA GLY A 194 -7.57 -27.65 8.65
C GLY A 194 -8.34 -27.19 9.89
N SER A 195 -9.18 -26.16 9.75
CA SER A 195 -10.06 -25.70 10.83
C SER A 195 -11.03 -26.79 11.28
N GLY A 196 -11.62 -27.52 10.32
CA GLY A 196 -12.47 -28.68 10.59
C GLY A 196 -11.74 -29.80 11.34
N ALA A 197 -10.53 -30.14 10.91
CA ALA A 197 -9.71 -31.16 11.55
C ALA A 197 -9.30 -30.78 12.98
N LEU A 198 -8.92 -29.52 13.22
CA LEU A 198 -8.61 -28.99 14.55
C LEU A 198 -9.83 -29.07 15.48
N LEU A 199 -11.01 -28.68 14.99
CA LEU A 199 -12.26 -28.74 15.73
C LEU A 199 -12.64 -30.19 16.08
N GLN A 200 -12.55 -31.10 15.12
CA GLN A 200 -12.81 -32.53 15.33
C GLN A 200 -11.86 -33.13 16.38
N SER A 201 -10.64 -32.62 16.45
CA SER A 201 -9.63 -33.01 17.46
C SER A 201 -9.82 -32.32 18.82
N GLY A 202 -10.92 -31.60 19.03
CA GLY A 202 -11.26 -30.92 20.28
C GLY A 202 -10.38 -29.71 20.62
N LYS A 203 -9.72 -29.10 19.62
CA LYS A 203 -8.86 -27.92 19.83
C LYS A 203 -9.66 -26.62 19.80
N THR A 204 -9.21 -25.62 20.56
CA THR A 204 -9.80 -24.26 20.61
C THR A 204 -8.70 -23.21 20.80
N GLY A 205 -8.99 -21.93 20.49
CA GLY A 205 -8.04 -20.83 20.64
C GLY A 205 -6.86 -20.85 19.66
N LEU A 206 -7.01 -21.58 18.55
CA LEU A 206 -6.00 -21.68 17.48
C LEU A 206 -6.48 -20.93 16.23
N ILE A 207 -5.52 -20.38 15.48
CA ILE A 207 -5.69 -19.94 14.09
C ILE A 207 -5.13 -21.05 13.21
N THR A 208 -5.93 -21.54 12.26
CA THR A 208 -5.44 -22.50 11.27
C THR A 208 -4.36 -21.84 10.42
N SER A 209 -3.28 -22.58 10.20
CA SER A 209 -2.08 -22.10 9.50
C SER A 209 -1.71 -23.11 8.43
N VAL A 210 -1.27 -22.60 7.28
CA VAL A 210 -0.67 -23.41 6.21
C VAL A 210 0.75 -22.92 6.00
N GLY A 211 1.70 -23.86 6.00
CA GLY A 211 3.12 -23.62 5.81
C GLY A 211 3.63 -24.24 4.50
N ASN A 212 4.88 -23.92 4.17
CA ASN A 212 5.55 -24.37 2.95
C ASN A 212 4.88 -23.85 1.65
N LEU A 213 4.41 -22.60 1.66
CA LEU A 213 3.59 -22.02 0.59
C LEU A 213 4.31 -21.78 -0.75
N ALA A 214 5.66 -21.85 -0.79
CA ALA A 214 6.42 -21.81 -2.04
C ALA A 214 6.56 -23.18 -2.72
N ALA A 215 6.23 -24.27 -2.03
CA ALA A 215 6.26 -25.62 -2.59
C ALA A 215 4.94 -25.92 -3.32
N PRO A 216 4.89 -26.99 -4.15
CA PRO A 216 3.64 -27.51 -4.68
C PRO A 216 2.60 -27.76 -3.58
N VAL A 217 1.32 -27.64 -3.92
CA VAL A 217 0.19 -27.71 -2.97
C VAL A 217 0.19 -29.02 -2.19
N GLU A 218 0.63 -30.11 -2.80
CA GLU A 218 0.73 -31.45 -2.19
C GLU A 218 1.74 -31.51 -1.04
N GLU A 219 2.70 -30.58 -0.99
CA GLU A 219 3.75 -30.48 0.03
C GLU A 219 3.44 -29.44 1.11
N TRP A 220 2.26 -28.80 1.06
CA TRP A 220 1.85 -27.84 2.06
C TRP A 220 1.55 -28.53 3.39
N THR A 221 1.99 -27.90 4.48
CA THR A 221 1.72 -28.39 5.84
C THR A 221 0.57 -27.62 6.46
N VAL A 222 -0.43 -28.30 7.03
CA VAL A 222 -1.57 -27.66 7.69
C VAL A 222 -1.52 -27.91 9.20
N GLY A 223 -1.69 -26.86 10.00
CA GLY A 223 -1.62 -26.92 11.47
C GLY A 223 -2.40 -25.81 12.15
N GLY A 224 -2.20 -25.65 13.47
CA GLY A 224 -2.83 -24.61 14.26
C GLY A 224 -1.83 -23.81 15.08
N THR A 225 -1.83 -22.49 14.92
CA THR A 225 -1.02 -21.55 15.69
C THR A 225 -1.84 -20.98 16.83
N ALA A 226 -1.30 -20.92 18.05
CA ALA A 226 -2.00 -20.37 19.20
C ALA A 226 -2.31 -18.88 18.98
N LEU A 227 -3.57 -18.47 19.12
CA LEU A 227 -3.97 -17.06 18.93
C LEU A 227 -3.17 -16.13 19.85
N THR A 228 -2.94 -16.56 21.09
CA THR A 228 -2.21 -15.78 22.10
C THR A 228 -0.75 -15.52 21.75
N SER A 229 -0.11 -16.36 20.93
CA SER A 229 1.29 -16.11 20.52
C SER A 229 1.42 -14.96 19.51
N LEU A 230 0.29 -14.49 18.94
CA LEU A 230 0.24 -13.35 18.01
C LEU A 230 -0.26 -12.07 18.69
N MET A 231 -0.62 -12.13 19.97
CA MET A 231 -1.18 -11.00 20.69
C MET A 231 -0.10 -10.17 21.39
N ASP A 232 -0.33 -8.86 21.42
CA ASP A 232 0.40 -7.86 22.18
C ASP A 232 -0.60 -7.02 22.99
N VAL A 233 -0.11 -6.23 23.95
CA VAL A 233 -0.93 -5.38 24.81
C VAL A 233 -0.78 -3.92 24.40
N GLU A 234 -1.84 -3.36 23.81
CA GLU A 234 -1.87 -1.94 23.42
C GLU A 234 -2.79 -1.13 24.35
N ARG A 235 -2.43 0.13 24.63
CA ARG A 235 -3.30 1.07 25.35
C ARG A 235 -4.23 1.78 24.37
N ARG A 236 -5.53 1.45 24.40
CA ARG A 236 -6.57 2.08 23.58
C ARG A 236 -7.64 2.72 24.47
N HIS A 237 -7.94 4.00 24.25
CA HIS A 237 -8.91 4.76 25.06
C HIS A 237 -8.59 4.69 26.56
N GLY A 238 -7.31 4.83 26.91
CA GLY A 238 -6.83 4.78 28.30
C GLY A 238 -6.74 3.39 28.94
N LYS A 239 -7.29 2.34 28.31
CA LYS A 239 -7.30 0.95 28.83
C LYS A 239 -6.34 0.05 28.05
N PHE A 240 -5.66 -0.85 28.74
CA PHE A 240 -4.87 -1.91 28.11
C PHE A 240 -5.80 -2.97 27.51
N LYS A 241 -5.62 -3.29 26.24
CA LYS A 241 -6.40 -4.29 25.51
C LYS A 241 -5.45 -5.22 24.76
N PRO A 242 -5.69 -6.55 24.80
CA PRO A 242 -4.92 -7.48 23.99
C PRO A 242 -5.37 -7.37 22.52
N VAL A 243 -4.41 -7.26 21.61
CA VAL A 243 -4.64 -7.07 20.17
C VAL A 243 -3.59 -7.82 19.37
N ILE A 244 -3.91 -8.18 18.13
CA ILE A 244 -2.90 -8.73 17.21
C ILE A 244 -2.12 -7.56 16.62
N LYS A 245 -0.80 -7.58 16.78
CA LYS A 245 0.09 -6.57 16.19
C LYS A 245 0.04 -6.70 14.67
N LYS A 246 -0.12 -5.57 13.98
CA LYS A 246 -0.11 -5.55 12.52
C LYS A 246 1.32 -5.80 12.01
N ALA A 247 1.48 -6.74 11.09
CA ALA A 247 2.73 -6.95 10.37
C ALA A 247 2.90 -5.86 9.30
N MET A 248 3.99 -5.13 9.38
CA MET A 248 4.32 -4.00 8.50
C MET A 248 5.37 -4.46 7.46
N VAL A 249 5.64 -3.67 6.44
CA VAL A 249 6.78 -3.94 5.54
C VAL A 249 8.10 -3.87 6.32
N GLU A 250 8.88 -4.94 6.26
CA GLU A 250 10.22 -5.00 6.84
C GLU A 250 11.24 -4.35 5.90
N LEU A 251 11.84 -3.22 6.31
CA LEU A 251 12.79 -2.45 5.49
C LEU A 251 14.14 -3.17 5.31
N ASP A 252 14.44 -4.16 6.14
CA ASP A 252 15.56 -5.07 6.02
C ASP A 252 15.16 -6.43 5.41
N GLY A 253 13.87 -6.64 5.13
CA GLY A 253 13.34 -7.83 4.46
C GLY A 253 13.75 -7.91 2.98
N ALA A 254 13.76 -9.14 2.45
CA ALA A 254 14.13 -9.42 1.06
C ALA A 254 13.26 -8.67 0.03
N PRO A 255 11.92 -8.58 0.17
CA PRO A 255 11.08 -7.85 -0.77
C PRO A 255 11.44 -6.37 -0.89
N PHE A 256 11.60 -5.68 0.24
CA PHE A 256 11.95 -4.26 0.23
C PHE A 256 13.37 -4.02 -0.29
N LYS A 257 14.35 -4.85 0.11
CA LYS A 257 15.72 -4.74 -0.40
C LYS A 257 15.79 -4.92 -1.91
N LYS A 258 15.02 -5.88 -2.46
CA LYS A 258 14.91 -6.10 -3.91
C LYS A 258 14.33 -4.86 -4.60
N PHE A 259 13.22 -4.33 -4.11
CA PHE A 259 12.65 -3.07 -4.61
C PHE A 259 13.64 -1.90 -4.54
N ALA A 260 14.25 -1.67 -3.38
CA ALA A 260 15.19 -0.57 -3.16
C ALA A 260 16.44 -0.65 -4.06
N SER A 261 16.88 -1.84 -4.43
CA SER A 261 18.03 -2.04 -5.34
C SER A 261 17.75 -1.63 -6.79
N MET A 262 16.47 -1.56 -7.21
CA MET A 262 16.08 -1.33 -8.60
C MET A 262 15.34 0.00 -8.81
N ARG A 263 14.75 0.59 -7.76
CA ARG A 263 13.87 1.77 -7.87
C ARG A 263 14.51 2.98 -8.54
N ASP A 264 15.81 3.22 -8.36
CA ASP A 264 16.49 4.37 -8.96
C ASP A 264 16.60 4.21 -10.49
N GLU A 265 16.77 2.97 -10.98
CA GLU A 265 16.70 2.70 -12.41
C GLU A 265 15.27 2.89 -12.94
N TRP A 266 14.26 2.37 -12.24
CA TRP A 266 12.86 2.47 -12.64
C TRP A 266 12.33 3.90 -12.66
N ALA A 267 12.84 4.75 -11.75
CA ALA A 267 12.51 6.16 -11.70
C ALA A 267 12.83 6.89 -13.01
N LEU A 268 13.99 6.62 -13.60
CA LEU A 268 14.46 7.35 -14.78
C LEU A 268 14.17 6.61 -16.10
N LYS A 269 14.18 5.28 -16.10
CA LYS A 269 13.96 4.47 -17.31
C LYS A 269 12.57 3.85 -17.35
N ASN A 270 12.01 3.74 -18.55
CA ASN A 270 10.70 3.08 -18.74
C ASN A 270 10.88 1.55 -18.81
N ARG A 271 10.99 0.91 -17.64
CA ARG A 271 11.13 -0.55 -17.46
C ARG A 271 9.83 -1.24 -17.06
N TYR A 272 8.69 -0.65 -17.45
CA TYR A 272 7.36 -1.14 -17.09
C TYR A 272 7.17 -2.59 -17.50
N ILE A 273 6.56 -3.36 -16.60
CA ILE A 273 6.01 -4.68 -16.87
C ILE A 273 4.49 -4.53 -16.82
N SER A 274 3.81 -5.15 -17.79
CA SER A 274 2.35 -5.20 -17.83
C SER A 274 1.90 -6.65 -17.61
N PRO A 275 1.68 -7.06 -16.35
CA PRO A 275 1.11 -8.38 -16.06
C PRO A 275 -0.24 -8.55 -16.76
N GLY A 276 -0.49 -9.75 -17.28
CA GLY A 276 -1.78 -10.10 -17.86
C GLY A 276 -2.86 -10.35 -16.81
N PRO A 277 -4.10 -10.63 -17.25
CA PRO A 277 -5.17 -11.07 -16.37
C PRO A 277 -4.84 -12.39 -15.68
N ILE A 278 -5.44 -12.63 -14.52
CA ILE A 278 -5.35 -13.92 -13.81
C ILE A 278 -5.77 -15.05 -14.76
N GLN A 279 -4.93 -16.06 -14.90
CA GLN A 279 -5.23 -17.28 -15.62
C GLN A 279 -5.58 -18.40 -14.64
N PHE A 280 -6.56 -19.23 -14.99
CA PHE A 280 -6.98 -20.39 -14.19
C PHE A 280 -6.50 -21.73 -14.77
N SER A 281 -5.88 -21.67 -15.95
CA SER A 281 -5.32 -22.83 -16.63
C SER A 281 -4.16 -22.40 -17.53
N GLY A 282 -3.28 -23.37 -17.82
CA GLY A 282 -2.11 -23.15 -18.66
C GLY A 282 -0.92 -22.56 -17.89
N PRO A 283 0.17 -22.22 -18.59
CA PRO A 283 1.37 -21.69 -17.96
C PRO A 283 1.10 -20.41 -17.17
N GLY A 284 1.59 -20.34 -15.93
CA GLY A 284 1.46 -19.18 -15.03
C GLY A 284 0.16 -19.11 -14.22
N SER A 285 -0.76 -20.08 -14.34
CA SER A 285 -1.99 -20.09 -13.53
C SER A 285 -1.74 -20.32 -12.03
N ASP A 286 -0.62 -20.95 -11.70
CA ASP A 286 -0.22 -21.29 -10.34
C ASP A 286 0.91 -20.40 -9.80
N ASP A 287 1.21 -19.30 -10.50
CA ASP A 287 2.21 -18.34 -10.06
C ASP A 287 1.80 -17.69 -8.74
N SER A 288 2.76 -17.61 -7.81
CA SER A 288 2.61 -16.94 -6.53
C SER A 288 3.11 -15.50 -6.58
N ASN A 289 2.74 -14.69 -5.60
CA ASN A 289 3.17 -13.29 -5.54
C ASN A 289 4.69 -13.18 -5.25
N HIS A 290 5.32 -12.10 -5.70
CA HIS A 290 6.78 -11.92 -5.61
C HIS A 290 7.23 -11.77 -4.16
N THR A 291 6.42 -11.14 -3.30
CA THR A 291 6.70 -10.95 -1.88
C THR A 291 6.90 -12.28 -1.17
N LEU A 292 5.97 -13.22 -1.32
CA LEU A 292 6.04 -14.55 -0.72
C LEU A 292 7.28 -15.32 -1.21
N MET A 293 7.53 -15.28 -2.51
CA MET A 293 8.69 -15.96 -3.11
C MET A 293 10.02 -15.40 -2.57
N LEU A 294 10.13 -14.07 -2.46
CA LEU A 294 11.32 -13.41 -1.91
C LEU A 294 11.52 -13.69 -0.41
N GLU A 295 10.44 -13.70 0.38
CA GLU A 295 10.49 -14.02 1.82
C GLU A 295 10.94 -15.45 2.07
N LEU A 296 10.51 -16.39 1.21
CA LEU A 296 10.89 -17.80 1.30
C LEU A 296 12.23 -18.12 0.61
N GLY A 297 12.93 -17.12 0.07
CA GLY A 297 14.20 -17.30 -0.62
C GLY A 297 14.09 -18.04 -1.96
N ALA A 298 12.87 -18.16 -2.50
CA ALA A 298 12.61 -18.70 -3.81
C ALA A 298 12.80 -17.63 -4.90
N GLN A 299 12.95 -18.06 -6.15
CA GLN A 299 13.12 -17.13 -7.25
C GLN A 299 11.78 -16.45 -7.57
N ALA A 300 11.79 -15.12 -7.48
CA ALA A 300 10.68 -14.22 -7.82
C ALA A 300 10.98 -13.46 -9.12
#